data_AF-J9FDT9-F1
#
_entry.id   AF-J9FDT9-F1
#
_cell.length_a   1.000
_cell.length_b   1.000
_cell.length_c   1.000
_cell.angle_alpha   90.00
_cell.angle_beta   90.00
_cell.angle_gamma   90.00
#
_symmetry.space_group_name_H-M   'P 1'
#
loop_
_entity.id
_entity.type
_entity.pdbx_description
1 polymer ?
#
loop_
_entity_poly.entity_id
_entity_poly.type
_entity_poly.pdbx_seq_one_letter_code
_entity_poly.pdbx_strand_id
1 'polypeptide(L)'
;MTATYFLRMVVLADEGKLDESETILHTGDNVLVIGAGNVAMDAARTAVRRGAKNVTVVFNKTEAEISCYQSEYQAAVAEGVQFKFLMQPMAYFNKKQMRALRNIRRQSTALDET
;
A
#
# COMPACT_ATOMS: atom_id res chain seq x y z
N MET A 1 11.45 0.29 0.29
CA MET A 1 11.30 0.58 -1.15
C MET A 1 10.24 1.66 -1.32
N THR A 2 10.40 2.60 -2.23
CA THR A 2 9.40 3.66 -2.47
C THR A 2 8.39 3.21 -3.52
N ALA A 3 7.16 3.72 -3.45
CA ALA A 3 6.11 3.40 -4.42
C ALA A 3 6.49 3.83 -5.85
N THR A 4 7.10 5.02 -6.01
CA THR A 4 7.59 5.51 -7.31
C THR A 4 8.66 4.60 -7.92
N TYR A 5 9.58 4.07 -7.11
CA TYR A 5 10.56 3.10 -7.60
C TYR A 5 9.88 1.82 -8.09
N PHE A 6 8.92 1.30 -7.31
CA PHE A 6 8.14 0.13 -7.70
C PHE A 6 7.41 0.33 -9.03
N LEU A 7 6.68 1.45 -9.18
CA LEU A 7 5.97 1.77 -10.42
C LEU A 7 6.91 1.92 -11.62
N ARG A 8 8.10 2.51 -11.41
CA ARG A 8 9.12 2.60 -12.47
C ARG A 8 9.64 1.22 -12.90
N MET A 9 9.83 0.30 -11.95
CA MET A 9 10.27 -1.07 -12.28
C MET A 9 9.19 -1.82 -13.07
N VAL A 10 7.92 -1.65 -12.71
CA VAL A 10 6.78 -2.21 -13.46
C VAL A 10 6.79 -1.72 -14.91
N VAL A 11 6.98 -0.41 -15.14
CA VAL A 11 7.03 0.15 -16.50
C VAL A 11 8.20 -0.43 -17.30
N LEU A 12 9.39 -0.50 -16.70
CA LEU A 12 10.57 -1.06 -17.36
C LEU A 12 10.41 -2.54 -17.68
N ALA A 13 9.72 -3.30 -16.83
CA ALA A 13 9.39 -4.70 -17.10
C ALA A 13 8.40 -4.84 -18.26
N ASP A 14 7.37 -3.98 -18.34
CA ASP A 14 6.43 -3.97 -19.47
C ASP A 14 7.11 -3.61 -20.80
N GLU A 15 8.15 -2.77 -20.76
CA GLU A 15 8.98 -2.44 -21.92
C GLU A 15 9.99 -3.54 -22.29
N GLY A 16 10.05 -4.64 -21.54
CA GLY A 16 11.03 -5.72 -21.74
C GLY A 16 12.47 -5.34 -21.41
N LYS A 17 12.67 -4.28 -20.61
CA LYS A 17 13.99 -3.76 -20.21
C LYS A 17 14.49 -4.30 -18.87
N LEU A 18 13.68 -5.11 -18.19
CA LEU A 18 14.02 -5.84 -16.97
C LEU A 18 13.75 -7.31 -17.20
N ASP A 19 14.67 -8.15 -16.75
CA ASP A 19 14.46 -9.60 -16.75
C ASP A 19 13.44 -9.99 -15.65
N GLU A 20 12.76 -11.12 -15.82
CA GLU A 20 11.82 -11.63 -14.82
C GLU A 20 12.50 -11.88 -13.47
N SER A 21 13.78 -12.29 -13.48
CA SER A 21 14.58 -12.49 -12.26
C SER A 21 14.88 -11.20 -11.50
N GLU A 22 14.79 -10.04 -12.16
CA GLU A 22 15.00 -8.71 -11.56
C GLU A 22 13.68 -8.06 -11.10
N THR A 23 12.55 -8.68 -11.42
CA THR A 23 11.23 -8.17 -11.04
C THR A 23 11.02 -8.31 -9.54
N ILE A 24 10.64 -7.21 -8.89
CA ILE A 24 10.49 -7.10 -7.43
C ILE A 24 9.17 -7.66 -6.87
N LEU A 25 8.26 -8.07 -7.75
CA LEU A 25 6.94 -8.60 -7.40
C LEU A 25 6.66 -9.82 -8.25
N HIS A 26 6.37 -10.95 -7.60
CA HIS A 26 6.01 -12.18 -8.26
C HIS A 26 4.55 -12.53 -8.01
N THR A 27 3.99 -13.32 -8.92
CA THR A 27 2.63 -13.84 -8.77
C THR A 27 2.52 -14.66 -7.48
N GLY A 28 1.49 -14.40 -6.69
CA GLY A 28 1.27 -15.06 -5.40
C GLY A 28 1.81 -14.29 -4.19
N ASP A 29 2.56 -13.21 -4.39
CA ASP A 29 3.13 -12.43 -3.29
C ASP A 29 2.08 -11.74 -2.42
N ASN A 30 2.43 -11.53 -1.15
CA ASN A 30 1.65 -10.70 -0.23
C ASN A 30 2.32 -9.32 -0.13
N VAL A 31 1.61 -8.28 -0.56
CA VAL A 31 2.13 -6.92 -0.67
C VAL A 31 1.48 -6.03 0.38
N LEU A 32 2.32 -5.31 1.12
CA LEU A 32 1.90 -4.20 1.97
C LEU A 32 2.34 -2.88 1.37
N VAL A 33 1.40 -1.96 1.20
CA VAL A 33 1.66 -0.58 0.81
C VAL A 33 1.44 0.30 2.03
N ILE A 34 2.43 1.12 2.39
CA ILE A 34 2.34 2.00 3.55
C ILE A 34 2.04 3.42 3.08
N GLY A 35 0.92 3.99 3.55
CA GLY A 35 0.42 5.31 3.17
C GLY A 35 -0.83 5.24 2.29
N ALA A 36 -1.61 6.32 2.28
CA ALA A 36 -2.90 6.42 1.59
C ALA A 36 -3.01 7.65 0.68
N GLY A 37 -1.94 7.97 -0.06
CA GLY A 37 -1.94 9.00 -1.12
C GLY A 37 -2.14 8.40 -2.51
N ASN A 38 -2.28 9.24 -3.54
CA ASN A 38 -2.53 8.78 -4.93
C ASN A 38 -1.50 7.75 -5.40
N VAL A 39 -0.20 8.03 -5.22
CA VAL A 39 0.89 7.12 -5.61
C VAL A 39 0.83 5.78 -4.86
N ALA A 40 0.30 5.77 -3.63
CA ALA A 40 0.11 4.53 -2.89
C ALA A 40 -1.04 3.68 -3.47
N MET A 41 -2.13 4.32 -3.91
CA MET A 41 -3.24 3.64 -4.58
C MET A 41 -2.79 3.04 -5.92
N ASP A 42 -2.03 3.80 -6.71
CA ASP A 42 -1.46 3.32 -7.97
C ASP A 42 -0.57 2.09 -7.75
N ALA A 43 0.31 2.14 -6.74
CA ALA A 43 1.16 1.02 -6.41
C ALA A 43 0.36 -0.21 -5.95
N ALA A 44 -0.69 -0.01 -5.15
CA ALA A 44 -1.54 -1.10 -4.67
C ALA A 44 -2.30 -1.79 -5.83
N ARG A 45 -2.95 -1.00 -6.69
CA ARG A 45 -3.69 -1.50 -7.87
C ARG A 45 -2.76 -2.21 -8.84
N THR A 46 -1.59 -1.63 -9.10
CA THR A 46 -0.56 -2.24 -9.94
C THR A 46 -0.12 -3.59 -9.37
N ALA A 47 0.08 -3.70 -8.05
CA ALA A 47 0.43 -4.96 -7.42
C ALA A 47 -0.65 -6.04 -7.60
N VAL A 48 -1.93 -5.67 -7.47
CA VAL A 48 -3.06 -6.59 -7.75
C VAL A 48 -2.99 -7.10 -9.18
N ARG A 49 -2.87 -6.19 -10.16
CA ARG A 49 -2.84 -6.54 -11.59
C ARG A 49 -1.65 -7.41 -11.99
N ARG A 50 -0.55 -7.33 -11.23
CA ARG A 50 0.64 -8.19 -11.39
C ARG A 50 0.48 -9.57 -10.74
N GLY A 51 -0.69 -9.89 -10.19
CA GLY A 51 -1.00 -11.21 -9.65
C GLY A 51 -0.56 -11.38 -8.19
N ALA A 52 -0.38 -10.29 -7.43
CA ALA A 52 -0.21 -10.40 -5.98
C ALA A 52 -1.44 -11.10 -5.37
N LYS A 53 -1.21 -12.05 -4.46
CA LYS A 53 -2.28 -12.81 -3.81
C LYS A 53 -3.07 -11.95 -2.84
N ASN A 54 -2.38 -11.13 -2.07
CA ASN A 54 -2.99 -10.20 -1.12
C ASN A 54 -2.30 -8.85 -1.22
N VAL A 55 -3.07 -7.79 -1.41
CA VAL A 55 -2.56 -6.42 -1.36
C VAL A 55 -3.27 -5.69 -0.24
N THR A 56 -2.51 -5.15 0.71
CA THR A 56 -3.05 -4.39 1.84
C THR A 56 -2.40 -3.03 1.95
N VAL A 57 -3.20 -1.97 1.89
CA VAL A 57 -2.80 -0.63 2.25
C VAL A 57 -2.87 -0.47 3.77
N VAL A 58 -1.76 -0.05 4.36
CA VAL A 58 -1.61 0.23 5.79
C VAL A 58 -1.48 1.72 5.99
N PHE A 59 -2.34 2.30 6.82
CA PHE A 59 -2.33 3.72 7.11
C PHE A 59 -2.46 3.95 8.61
N ASN A 60 -1.68 4.88 9.16
CA ASN A 60 -1.63 5.16 10.60
C ASN A 60 -2.72 6.13 11.07
N LYS A 61 -3.55 6.64 10.15
CA LYS A 61 -4.69 7.51 10.43
C LYS A 61 -6.01 6.82 10.04
N THR A 62 -7.12 7.53 10.18
CA THR A 62 -8.45 7.05 9.81
C THR A 62 -8.70 7.11 8.30
N GLU A 63 -9.76 6.45 7.84
CA GLU A 63 -10.21 6.49 6.45
C GLU A 63 -10.58 7.91 5.99
N ALA A 64 -11.19 8.72 6.85
CA ALA A 64 -11.54 10.11 6.56
C ALA A 64 -10.30 11.01 6.35
N GLU A 65 -9.13 10.57 6.79
CA GLU A 65 -7.85 11.29 6.66
C GLU A 65 -7.02 10.82 5.46
N ILE A 66 -7.58 9.99 4.58
CA ILE A 66 -6.95 9.60 3.32
C ILE A 66 -6.66 10.85 2.49
N SER A 67 -5.46 10.91 1.89
CA SER A 67 -5.04 12.05 1.08
C SER A 67 -5.21 11.83 -0.43
N CYS A 68 -5.54 10.61 -0.87
CA CYS A 68 -5.86 10.33 -2.26
C CYS A 68 -7.25 10.84 -2.64
N TYR A 69 -7.49 10.98 -3.94
CA TYR A 69 -8.84 11.26 -4.42
C TYR A 69 -9.80 10.11 -4.10
N GLN A 70 -11.05 10.44 -3.80
CA GLN A 70 -12.07 9.45 -3.46
C GLN A 70 -12.28 8.43 -4.59
N SER A 71 -12.18 8.86 -5.85
CA SER A 71 -12.26 7.98 -7.02
C SER A 71 -11.12 6.95 -7.06
N GLU A 72 -9.90 7.34 -6.68
CA GLU A 72 -8.75 6.42 -6.62
C GLU A 72 -8.90 5.40 -5.51
N TYR A 73 -9.39 5.84 -4.34
CA TYR A 73 -9.73 4.94 -3.24
C TYR A 73 -10.79 3.91 -3.65
N GLN A 74 -11.91 4.38 -4.23
CA GLN A 74 -12.98 3.50 -4.69
C GLN A 74 -12.52 2.52 -5.78
N ALA A 75 -11.69 2.97 -6.72
CA ALA A 75 -11.11 2.09 -7.73
C ALA A 75 -10.20 1.02 -7.11
N ALA A 76 -9.38 1.39 -6.11
CA ALA A 76 -8.54 0.43 -5.40
C ALA A 76 -9.37 -0.62 -4.63
N VAL A 77 -10.44 -0.19 -3.95
CA VAL A 77 -11.38 -1.11 -3.27
C VAL A 77 -12.05 -2.04 -4.28
N ALA A 78 -12.50 -1.52 -5.43
CA ALA A 78 -13.14 -2.31 -6.49
C ALA A 78 -12.18 -3.36 -7.11
N GLU A 79 -10.88 -3.07 -7.16
CA GLU A 79 -9.85 -4.00 -7.59
C GLU A 79 -9.44 -5.01 -6.49
N GLY A 80 -10.03 -4.94 -5.29
CA GLY A 80 -9.79 -5.91 -4.21
C GLY A 80 -8.64 -5.55 -3.27
N VAL A 81 -8.17 -4.30 -3.27
CA VAL A 81 -7.20 -3.80 -2.30
C VAL A 81 -7.83 -3.76 -0.90
N GLN A 82 -7.15 -4.36 0.08
CA GLN A 82 -7.58 -4.33 1.48
C GLN A 82 -7.01 -3.11 2.20
N PHE A 83 -7.73 -2.57 3.18
CA PHE A 83 -7.30 -1.40 3.94
C PHE A 83 -7.20 -1.71 5.43
N LYS A 84 -6.10 -1.29 6.05
CA LYS A 84 -5.86 -1.34 7.49
C LYS A 84 -5.51 0.04 8.00
N PHE A 85 -6.52 0.72 8.54
CA PHE A 85 -6.39 2.03 9.18
C PHE A 85 -5.88 1.92 10.61
N LEU A 86 -5.41 3.05 11.15
CA LEU A 86 -4.86 3.15 12.50
C LEU A 86 -3.76 2.10 12.77
N MET A 87 -2.96 1.81 11.75
CA MET A 87 -1.91 0.79 11.80
C MET A 87 -0.56 1.41 11.45
N GLN A 88 0.45 1.17 12.28
CA GLN A 88 1.82 1.59 12.01
C GLN A 88 2.76 0.40 11.85
N PRO A 89 3.68 0.44 10.89
CA PRO A 89 4.75 -0.53 10.77
C PRO A 89 5.73 -0.37 11.95
N MET A 90 6.03 -1.46 12.65
CA MET A 90 6.91 -1.44 13.83
C MET A 90 8.31 -1.97 13.53
N ALA A 91 8.42 -2.95 12.64
CA ALA A 91 9.70 -3.61 12.36
C ALA A 91 9.75 -4.19 10.94
N TYR A 92 10.92 -4.03 10.33
CA TYR A 92 11.27 -4.62 9.03
C TYR A 92 12.43 -5.60 9.21
N PHE A 93 12.39 -6.72 8.51
CA PHE A 93 13.51 -7.62 8.31
C PHE A 93 14.27 -7.21 7.05
N ASN A 94 15.57 -6.94 7.19
CA ASN A 94 16.50 -6.59 6.11
C ASN A 94 15.98 -5.51 5.13
N LYS A 95 15.21 -4.52 5.62
CA LYS A 95 14.58 -3.42 4.85
C LYS A 95 13.61 -3.84 3.73
N LYS A 96 13.36 -5.15 3.54
CA LYS A 96 12.57 -5.69 2.42
C LYS A 96 11.28 -6.39 2.86
N GLN A 97 11.25 -7.00 4.04
CA GLN A 97 10.09 -7.74 4.52
C GLN A 97 9.54 -7.12 5.82
N MET A 98 8.24 -6.84 5.86
CA MET A 98 7.58 -6.30 7.06
C MET A 98 7.19 -7.47 7.98
N ARG A 99 7.55 -7.40 9.28
CA ARG A 99 7.29 -8.50 10.23
C ARG A 99 6.19 -8.20 11.24
N ALA A 100 6.02 -6.94 11.63
CA ALA A 100 5.05 -6.54 12.64
C ALA A 100 4.36 -5.21 12.31
N LEU A 101 3.03 -5.24 12.38
CA LEU A 101 2.17 -4.05 12.44
C LEU A 101 1.67 -3.88 13.86
N ARG A 102 1.50 -2.63 14.29
CA ARG A 102 0.86 -2.29 15.56
C ARG A 102 -0.41 -1.49 15.30
N ASN A 103 -1.51 -1.96 15.87
CA ASN A 103 -2.72 -1.18 16.00
C ASN A 103 -2.45 0.02 16.92
N ILE A 104 -2.81 1.20 16.44
CA ILE A 104 -2.84 2.44 17.21
C ILE A 104 -4.28 2.63 17.68
N ARG A 105 -4.49 2.79 18.98
CA ARG A 105 -5.75 3.32 19.49
C ARG A 105 -5.58 4.83 19.59
N ARG A 106 -6.42 5.61 18.90
CA ARG A 106 -6.58 7.03 19.27
C ARG A 106 -7.43 7.06 20.54
N GLN A 107 -6.94 7.72 21.59
CA GLN A 107 -7.85 8.25 22.60
C GLN A 107 -8.66 9.35 21.91
N SER A 108 -9.98 9.25 21.96
CA SER A 108 -10.87 10.35 21.56
C SER A 108 -10.63 11.48 22.55
N THR A 109 -9.84 12.48 22.17
CA THR A 109 -9.86 13.75 22.88
C THR A 109 -11.20 14.40 22.51
N ALA A 110 -12.17 14.31 23.42
CA ALA A 110 -13.35 15.15 23.37
C ALA A 110 -12.87 16.61 23.33
N LEU A 111 -13.05 17.28 22.21
CA LEU A 111 -12.85 18.72 22.09
C LEU A 111 -14.17 19.31 21.59
N ASP A 112 -14.81 19.96 22.56
CA ASP A 112 -15.65 21.14 22.46
C ASP A 112 -17.03 20.97 21.80
N GLU A 113 -17.93 20.34 22.57
CA GLU A 113 -19.34 20.73 22.54
C GLU A 113 -19.43 22.22 22.94
N THR A 114 -20.03 23.00 22.05
CA THR A 114 -20.24 24.45 22.14
C THR A 114 -21.36 24.79 23.11
#